data_AF-A0AB35Q725-F1
#
_entry.id   AF-A0AB35Q725-F1
#
_cell.length_a   1.000
_cell.length_b   1.000
_cell.length_c   1.000
_cell.angle_alpha   90.00
_cell.angle_beta   90.00
_cell.angle_gamma   90.00
#
_symmetry.space_group_name_H-M   'P 1'
#
loop_
_entity.id
_entity.type
_entity.pdbx_description
1 polymer ?
#
loop_
_entity_poly.entity_id
_entity_poly.type
_entity_poly.pdbx_seq_one_letter_code
_entity_poly.pdbx_strand_id
1 'polypeptide(L)'
;MQYRCPQCQSVKIMPVSQGVNSAKPVVPKSLVILVPAIFVLLLLVVISIFMWIFGNGAGTSLQIATVVVFVVTLGAGFMFWRDLPDFKLSMQAFMQSQKHWKCRDCNHEWEI
;
A
#
# COMPACT_ATOMS: atom_id res chain seq x y z
N MET A 1 8.00 -18.10 17.66
CA MET A 1 7.18 -18.71 16.60
C MET A 1 8.05 -19.75 15.91
N GLN A 2 7.73 -21.04 16.04
CA GLN A 2 8.55 -22.12 15.47
C GLN A 2 8.28 -22.19 13.95
N TYR A 3 9.22 -21.70 13.14
CA TYR A 3 9.15 -21.81 11.66
C TYR A 3 9.51 -23.22 11.17
N ARG A 4 9.08 -24.26 11.88
CA ARG A 4 9.31 -25.67 11.55
C ARG A 4 7.98 -26.38 11.57
N CYS A 5 7.77 -27.26 10.63
CA CYS A 5 6.57 -28.09 10.62
C CYS A 5 6.53 -28.99 11.87
N PRO A 6 5.37 -29.09 12.57
CA PRO A 6 5.24 -29.91 13.76
C PRO A 6 5.48 -31.40 13.49
N GLN A 7 5.13 -31.89 12.30
CA GLN A 7 5.21 -33.31 11.93
C GLN A 7 6.58 -33.71 11.38
N CYS A 8 7.09 -32.99 10.37
CA CYS A 8 8.32 -33.33 9.65
C CYS A 8 9.58 -32.65 10.23
N GLN A 9 9.44 -31.69 11.16
CA GLN A 9 10.52 -30.78 11.65
C GLN A 9 11.30 -30.05 10.55
N SER A 10 10.81 -30.12 9.30
CA SER A 10 11.42 -29.46 8.14
C SER A 10 11.20 -27.95 8.18
N VAL A 11 12.19 -27.25 7.64
CA VAL A 11 12.19 -25.80 7.41
C VAL A 11 11.55 -25.43 6.07
N LYS A 12 11.28 -26.40 5.20
CA LYS A 12 10.64 -26.18 3.89
C LYS A 12 9.13 -26.04 4.08
N ILE A 13 8.73 -24.93 4.66
CA ILE A 13 7.32 -24.55 4.83
C ILE A 13 6.92 -23.55 3.75
N MET A 14 5.68 -23.62 3.30
CA MET A 14 5.11 -22.74 2.30
C MET A 14 3.73 -22.29 2.78
N PRO A 15 3.38 -21.00 2.68
CA PRO A 15 2.02 -20.56 2.96
C PRO A 15 1.10 -21.22 1.92
N VAL A 16 0.03 -21.85 2.40
CA VAL A 16 -1.00 -22.36 1.49
C VAL A 16 -1.81 -21.17 1.06
N SER A 17 -1.74 -20.82 -0.23
CA SER A 17 -2.69 -19.86 -0.78
C SER A 17 -4.09 -20.43 -0.57
N GLN A 18 -4.89 -19.82 0.28
CA GLN A 18 -6.31 -20.09 0.34
C GLN A 18 -6.91 -19.69 -1.01
N GLY A 19 -6.92 -20.64 -1.95
CA GLY A 19 -7.44 -20.47 -3.29
C GLY A 19 -8.91 -20.05 -3.24
N VAL A 20 -9.28 -19.18 -4.17
CA VAL A 20 -10.65 -18.72 -4.47
C VAL A 20 -11.34 -17.84 -3.41
N ASN A 21 -11.00 -17.96 -2.12
CA ASN A 21 -11.60 -17.18 -1.01
C ASN A 21 -10.60 -16.35 -0.19
N SER A 22 -9.37 -16.18 -0.67
CA SER A 22 -8.47 -15.17 -0.09
C SER A 22 -9.10 -13.79 -0.29
N ALA A 23 -9.56 -13.18 0.80
CA ALA A 23 -10.11 -11.83 0.79
C ALA A 23 -9.04 -10.89 0.24
N LYS A 24 -9.09 -10.62 -1.06
CA LYS A 24 -8.19 -9.66 -1.69
C LYS A 24 -8.47 -8.35 -0.97
N PRO A 25 -7.47 -7.75 -0.29
CA PRO A 25 -7.72 -6.57 0.50
C PRO A 25 -8.32 -5.51 -0.41
N VAL A 26 -9.41 -4.90 0.06
CA VAL A 26 -10.14 -3.90 -0.72
C VAL A 26 -9.25 -2.67 -0.78
N VAL A 27 -8.52 -2.51 -1.89
CA VAL A 27 -7.72 -1.31 -2.13
C VAL A 27 -8.70 -0.19 -2.46
N PRO A 28 -8.84 0.84 -1.60
CA PRO A 28 -9.77 1.91 -1.87
C PRO A 28 -9.29 2.68 -3.11
N LYS A 29 -10.23 3.01 -4.00
CA LYS A 29 -9.94 3.73 -5.26
C LYS A 29 -9.22 5.06 -5.00
N SER A 30 -9.48 5.68 -3.84
CA SER A 30 -8.81 6.88 -3.35
C SER A 30 -7.30 6.67 -3.16
N LEU A 31 -6.85 5.52 -2.63
CA LEU A 31 -5.41 5.22 -2.47
C LEU A 31 -4.68 5.13 -3.82
N VAL A 32 -5.32 4.51 -4.82
CA VAL A 32 -4.74 4.36 -6.17
C VAL A 32 -4.50 5.72 -6.84
N ILE A 33 -5.31 6.72 -6.51
CA ILE A 33 -5.18 8.09 -7.03
C ILE A 33 -4.25 8.92 -6.12
N LEU A 34 -4.33 8.73 -4.80
CA LEU A 34 -3.59 9.49 -3.81
C LEU A 34 -2.08 9.28 -3.94
N VAL A 35 -1.62 8.03 -4.07
CA VAL A 35 -0.20 7.70 -4.15
C VAL A 35 0.49 8.40 -5.32
N PRO A 36 0.02 8.25 -6.58
CA PRO A 36 0.62 8.98 -7.70
C PRO A 36 0.42 10.50 -7.58
N ALA A 37 -0.71 10.99 -7.06
CA ALA A 37 -0.94 12.42 -6.86
C ALA A 37 0.08 13.05 -5.89
N ILE A 38 0.38 12.38 -4.76
CA ILE A 38 1.41 12.80 -3.82
C ILE A 38 2.78 12.83 -4.49
N PHE A 39 3.14 11.81 -5.27
CA PHE A 39 4.41 11.78 -5.99
C PHE A 39 4.56 12.94 -6.98
N VAL A 40 3.52 13.23 -7.75
CA VAL A 40 3.49 14.35 -8.69
C VAL A 40 3.56 15.69 -7.96
N LEU A 41 2.85 15.84 -6.84
CA LEU A 41 2.92 17.04 -6.01
C LEU A 41 4.31 17.26 -5.45
N LEU A 42 4.94 16.21 -4.90
CA LEU A 42 6.29 16.27 -4.34
C LEU A 42 7.30 16.67 -5.42
N LEU A 43 7.18 16.10 -6.62
CA LEU A 43 7.99 16.47 -7.78
C LEU A 43 7.79 17.95 -8.16
N LEU A 44 6.54 18.43 -8.24
CA LEU A 44 6.24 19.83 -8.55
C LEU A 44 6.79 20.80 -7.49
N VAL A 45 6.72 20.43 -6.21
CA VAL A 45 7.30 21.22 -5.11
C VAL A 45 8.82 21.27 -5.23
N VAL A 46 9.48 20.15 -5.50
CA VAL A 46 10.94 20.11 -5.72
C VAL A 46 11.34 21.01 -6.89
N ILE A 47 10.65 20.92 -8.03
CA ILE A 47 10.91 21.79 -9.19
C ILE A 47 10.69 23.26 -8.83
N SER A 48 9.63 23.58 -8.07
CA SER A 48 9.35 24.95 -7.63
C SER A 48 10.46 25.49 -6.72
N ILE A 49 11.00 24.67 -5.82
CA ILE A 49 12.13 25.04 -4.95
C ILE A 49 13.40 25.25 -5.77
N PHE A 50 13.69 24.36 -6.72
CA PHE A 50 14.84 24.52 -7.63
C PHE A 50 14.74 25.81 -8.46
N MET A 51 13.57 26.13 -9.04
CA MET A 51 13.37 27.37 -9.78
C MET A 51 13.47 28.63 -8.90
N TRP A 52 13.12 28.53 -7.62
CA TRP A 52 13.25 29.64 -6.69
C TRP A 52 14.71 29.89 -6.28
N ILE A 53 15.53 28.83 -6.16
CA ILE A 53 16.95 28.92 -5.80
C ILE A 53 17.82 29.33 -7.00
N PHE A 54 17.55 28.80 -8.19
CA PHE A 54 18.41 28.96 -9.37
C PHE A 54 17.85 29.92 -10.44
N GLY A 55 16.61 30.41 -10.28
CA GLY A 55 15.94 31.26 -11.26
C GLY A 55 15.21 32.44 -10.61
N ASN A 56 14.60 33.30 -11.44
CA ASN A 56 13.87 34.49 -11.01
C ASN A 56 12.43 34.14 -10.56
N GLY A 57 12.32 33.13 -9.69
CA GLY A 57 11.04 32.58 -9.21
C GLY A 57 10.39 31.54 -10.14
N ALA A 58 9.44 30.79 -9.59
CA ALA A 58 8.63 29.84 -10.36
C ALA A 58 7.61 30.60 -11.23
N GLY A 59 7.59 30.30 -12.54
CA GLY A 59 6.66 30.93 -13.48
C GLY A 59 5.19 30.73 -13.09
N THR A 60 4.33 31.70 -13.42
CA THR A 60 2.91 31.73 -13.01
C THR A 60 2.15 30.46 -13.43
N SER A 61 2.47 29.88 -14.59
CA SER A 61 1.90 28.61 -15.05
C SER A 61 2.24 27.43 -14.14
N LEU A 62 3.48 27.38 -13.63
CA LEU A 62 3.93 26.32 -12.73
C LEU A 62 3.25 26.45 -11.37
N GLN A 63 3.12 27.67 -10.84
CA GLN A 63 2.44 27.94 -9.57
C GLN A 63 0.96 27.53 -9.62
N ILE A 64 0.25 27.87 -10.71
CA ILE A 64 -1.15 27.46 -10.89
C ILE A 64 -1.27 25.94 -10.94
N ALA A 65 -0.38 25.26 -11.68
CA ALA A 65 -0.37 23.80 -11.74
C ALA A 65 -0.14 23.16 -10.35
N THR A 66 0.79 23.71 -9.56
CA THR A 66 1.06 23.24 -8.19
C THR A 66 -0.15 23.43 -7.28
N VAL A 67 -0.84 24.57 -7.35
CA VAL A 67 -2.05 24.83 -6.54
C VAL A 67 -3.18 23.87 -6.90
N VAL A 68 -3.42 23.62 -8.20
CA VAL A 68 -4.44 22.66 -8.65
C VAL A 68 -4.12 21.25 -8.14
N VAL A 69 -2.88 20.77 -8.32
CA VAL A 69 -2.46 19.45 -7.85
C VAL A 69 -2.52 19.35 -6.32
N PHE A 70 -2.24 20.44 -5.61
CA PHE A 70 -2.36 20.52 -4.16
C PHE A 70 -3.81 20.34 -3.70
N VAL A 71 -4.77 21.04 -4.31
CA VAL A 71 -6.20 20.89 -4.00
C VAL A 71 -6.69 19.47 -4.29
N VAL A 72 -6.29 18.88 -5.42
CA VAL A 72 -6.64 17.48 -5.76
C VAL A 72 -6.06 16.51 -4.73
N THR A 73 -4.83 16.73 -4.28
CA THR A 73 -4.18 15.88 -3.27
C THR A 73 -4.87 16.00 -1.91
N LEU A 74 -5.30 17.19 -1.50
CA LEU A 74 -6.08 17.38 -0.28
C LEU A 74 -7.44 16.67 -0.36
N GLY A 75 -8.15 16.80 -1.48
CA GLY A 75 -9.44 16.12 -1.68
C GLY A 75 -9.31 14.60 -1.66
N ALA A 76 -8.32 14.06 -2.37
CA ALA A 76 -8.00 12.63 -2.35
C ALA A 76 -7.56 12.17 -0.95
N GLY A 77 -6.80 12.99 -0.23
CA GLY A 77 -6.31 12.70 1.13
C GLY A 77 -7.44 12.63 2.14
N PHE A 78 -8.40 13.54 2.07
CA PHE A 78 -9.58 13.52 2.91
C PHE A 78 -10.45 12.29 2.64
N MET A 79 -10.66 11.95 1.36
CA MET A 79 -11.42 10.77 0.97
C MET A 79 -10.71 9.48 1.43
N PHE A 80 -9.38 9.41 1.32
CA PHE A 80 -8.57 8.32 1.85
C PHE A 80 -8.63 8.22 3.37
N TRP A 81 -8.62 9.35 4.10
CA TRP A 81 -8.74 9.35 5.56
C TRP A 81 -10.04 8.70 6.04
N ARG A 82 -11.12 8.91 5.28
CA ARG A 82 -12.42 8.26 5.51
C ARG A 82 -12.41 6.76 5.17
N ASP A 83 -11.68 6.35 4.13
CA ASP A 83 -11.57 4.94 3.68
C ASP A 83 -10.50 4.12 4.44
N LEU A 84 -9.67 4.79 5.24
CA LEU A 84 -8.57 4.23 6.03
C LEU A 84 -8.97 3.13 7.03
N PRO A 85 -10.07 3.24 7.80
CA PRO A 85 -10.48 2.19 8.74
C PRO A 85 -10.85 0.88 8.04
N ASP A 86 -11.60 0.95 6.93
CA ASP A 86 -11.97 -0.23 6.14
C ASP A 86 -10.75 -0.90 5.50
N PHE A 87 -9.80 -0.09 5.00
CA PHE A 87 -8.54 -0.62 4.49
C PHE A 87 -7.76 -1.37 5.57
N LYS A 88 -7.64 -0.81 6.78
CA LYS A 88 -6.97 -1.48 7.91
C LYS A 88 -7.63 -2.81 8.27
N LEU A 89 -8.97 -2.85 8.35
CA LEU A 89 -9.72 -4.07 8.64
C LEU A 89 -9.52 -5.14 7.56
N SER A 90 -9.59 -4.76 6.29
CA SER A 90 -9.38 -5.69 5.17
C SER A 90 -7.96 -6.26 5.15
N MET A 91 -6.94 -5.45 5.48
CA MET A 91 -5.55 -5.88 5.56
C MET A 91 -5.28 -6.75 6.78
N GLN A 92 -5.88 -6.45 7.93
CA GLN A 92 -5.81 -7.31 9.10
C GLN A 92 -6.44 -8.67 8.81
N ALA A 93 -7.64 -8.70 8.20
CA ALA A 93 -8.29 -9.94 7.80
C ALA A 93 -7.44 -10.75 6.80
N PHE A 94 -6.80 -10.08 5.83
CA PHE A 94 -5.88 -10.71 4.90
C PHE A 94 -4.67 -11.33 5.62
N MET A 95 -3.98 -10.58 6.50
CA MET A 95 -2.84 -11.10 7.26
C MET A 95 -3.21 -12.27 8.18
N GLN A 96 -4.41 -12.26 8.76
CA GLN A 96 -4.92 -13.36 9.59
C GLN A 96 -5.29 -14.59 8.73
N SER A 97 -5.76 -14.40 7.50
CA SER A 97 -6.08 -15.50 6.57
C SER A 97 -4.85 -16.26 6.05
N GLN A 98 -3.66 -15.66 6.13
CA GLN A 98 -2.40 -16.25 5.67
C GLN A 98 -1.70 -17.12 6.73
N LYS A 99 -2.41 -17.53 7.80
CA LYS A 99 -1.83 -18.38 8.86
C LYS A 99 -1.85 -19.88 8.57
N HIS A 100 -2.30 -20.27 7.38
CA HIS A 100 -2.32 -21.66 6.95
C HIS A 100 -1.00 -22.01 6.25
N TRP A 101 -0.26 -22.95 6.83
CA TRP A 101 1.06 -23.37 6.38
C TRP A 101 1.06 -24.82 5.91
N LYS A 102 1.92 -25.15 4.95
CA LYS A 102 2.14 -26.51 4.44
C LYS A 102 3.62 -26.88 4.43
N CYS A 103 3.97 -28.07 4.91
CA CYS A 103 5.32 -28.65 4.78
C CYS A 103 5.45 -29.22 3.37
N ARG A 104 6.47 -28.79 2.62
CA ARG A 104 6.74 -29.32 1.27
C ARG A 104 7.20 -30.78 1.30
N ASP A 105 7.86 -31.21 2.39
CA ASP A 105 8.40 -32.58 2.49
C ASP A 105 7.35 -33.62 2.93
N CYS A 106 6.42 -33.27 3.82
CA CYS A 106 5.39 -34.22 4.30
C CYS A 106 3.95 -33.86 3.91
N ASN A 107 3.74 -32.78 3.16
CA ASN A 107 2.42 -32.24 2.78
C ASN A 107 1.47 -31.97 3.95
N HIS A 108 1.95 -31.98 5.20
CA HIS A 108 1.15 -31.64 6.36
C HIS A 108 0.78 -30.16 6.35
N GLU A 109 -0.49 -29.89 6.64
CA GLU A 109 -1.09 -28.56 6.66
C GLU A 109 -1.47 -28.22 8.12
N TRP A 110 -1.12 -27.02 8.58
CA TRP A 110 -1.46 -26.56 9.93
C TRP A 110 -1.73 -25.06 9.97
N GLU A 111 -2.56 -24.65 10.91
CA GLU A 111 -2.86 -23.24 11.22
C GLU A 111 -2.13 -22.83 12.51
N ILE A 112 -1.69 -21.57 12.60
CA ILE A 112 -1.06 -20.98 13.80
C ILE A 112 -2.01 -19.97 14.44
#